data_AF-A0A0K0DIC9-F1
#
_entry.id   AF-A0A0K0DIC9-F1
#
_cell.length_a   1.000
_cell.length_b   1.000
_cell.length_c   1.000
_cell.angle_alpha   90.00
_cell.angle_beta   90.00
_cell.angle_gamma   90.00
#
_symmetry.space_group_name_H-M   'P 1'
#
loop_
_entity.id
_entity.type
_entity.pdbx_description
1 polymer ?
#
loop_
_entity_poly.entity_id
_entity_poly.type
_entity_poly.pdbx_seq_one_letter_code
_entity_poly.pdbx_strand_id
1 'polypeptide(L)'
;MAKFYAVAHGFERGIYENWDDAKKQIDDFPQPVYKKFSTREEAEEYLSARQPKKIELVFPEPNREKYYAVARGYTVGVFDKYEDVKKYIDGYPQPLHKKFDSLHEAVAYFNKFFHGTMEGNHGDQEKLRRSEGTSKKKDDKGTVYYAVARGHTTGVFTSWEECKKQTVGFKGAKFKKFDNEEAATMFAEGKTLKEIEEAVGSQKRSAASTSESNDATPQKKKKKK
;
A
#
# COMPACT_ATOMS: atom_id res chain seq x y z
N MET A 1 1.33 44.72 6.41
CA MET A 1 1.40 44.09 5.08
C MET A 1 1.61 42.61 5.30
N ALA A 2 0.62 41.79 4.96
CA ALA A 2 0.79 40.33 4.97
C ALA A 2 1.87 39.96 3.94
N LYS A 3 2.75 39.02 4.30
CA LYS A 3 3.79 38.49 3.42
C LYS A 3 3.47 37.01 3.24
N PHE A 4 3.23 36.60 2.01
CA PHE A 4 3.00 35.20 1.67
C PHE A 4 4.30 34.60 1.17
N TYR A 5 4.73 33.50 1.78
CA TYR A 5 5.94 32.78 1.44
C TYR A 5 5.55 31.53 0.65
N ALA A 6 5.70 31.58 -0.67
CA ALA A 6 5.48 30.41 -1.51
C ALA A 6 6.71 29.53 -1.49
N VAL A 7 6.59 28.30 -1.00
CA VAL A 7 7.62 27.27 -1.04
C VAL A 7 7.28 26.30 -2.17
N ALA A 8 7.96 26.46 -3.31
CA ALA A 8 7.82 25.59 -4.47
C ALA A 8 8.65 24.30 -4.32
N HIS A 9 9.84 24.42 -3.72
CA HIS A 9 10.71 23.30 -3.38
C HIS A 9 11.10 23.39 -1.91
N GLY A 10 10.66 22.40 -1.16
CA GLY A 10 10.81 22.23 0.29
C GLY A 10 10.18 20.90 0.68
N PHE A 11 10.28 20.53 1.96
CA PHE A 11 9.66 19.31 2.51
C PHE A 11 8.15 19.32 2.27
N GLU A 12 7.47 20.39 2.66
CA GLU A 12 6.08 20.65 2.29
C GLU A 12 6.00 21.83 1.31
N ARG A 13 5.32 21.60 0.18
CA ARG A 13 5.03 22.63 -0.81
C ARG A 13 3.79 23.39 -0.40
N GLY A 14 3.78 24.71 -0.57
CA GLY A 14 2.61 25.50 -0.21
C GLY A 14 2.90 26.97 -0.06
N ILE A 15 1.85 27.70 0.32
CA ILE A 15 1.92 29.12 0.65
C ILE A 15 1.84 29.22 2.17
N TYR A 16 2.85 29.82 2.77
CA TYR A 16 2.96 30.03 4.21
C TYR A 16 2.76 31.51 4.51
N GLU A 17 2.03 31.81 5.58
CA GLU A 17 1.84 33.20 6.03
C GLU A 17 2.98 33.66 6.95
N ASN A 18 3.79 32.72 7.46
CA ASN A 18 4.89 32.96 8.37
C ASN A 18 6.23 32.54 7.75
N TRP A 19 7.27 33.32 8.01
CA TRP A 19 8.64 32.97 7.62
C TRP A 19 9.15 31.75 8.39
N ASP A 20 8.88 31.62 9.68
CA ASP A 20 9.32 30.47 10.48
C ASP A 20 8.79 29.14 9.94
N ASP A 21 7.52 29.10 9.53
CA ASP A 21 6.92 27.90 8.96
C ASP A 21 7.46 27.61 7.55
N ALA A 22 7.68 28.64 6.73
CA ALA A 22 8.35 28.47 5.45
C ALA A 22 9.80 27.99 5.61
N LYS A 23 10.53 28.55 6.59
CA LYS A 23 11.94 28.27 6.88
C LYS A 23 12.13 26.80 7.23
N LYS A 24 11.28 26.26 8.10
CA LYS A 24 11.22 24.83 8.44
C LYS A 24 11.18 23.91 7.22
N GLN A 25 10.55 24.34 6.13
CA GLN A 25 10.43 23.53 4.91
C GLN A 25 11.65 23.62 4.01
N ILE A 26 12.51 24.61 4.18
CA ILE A 26 13.63 24.92 3.27
C ILE A 26 15.01 24.79 3.91
N ASP A 27 15.14 24.91 5.23
CA ASP A 27 16.42 25.07 5.93
C ASP A 27 17.36 23.86 5.72
N ASP A 28 16.80 22.64 5.78
CA ASP A 28 17.54 21.38 5.55
C ASP A 28 17.22 20.75 4.17
N PHE A 29 16.44 21.44 3.34
CA PHE A 29 16.01 20.89 2.05
C PHE A 29 17.05 21.21 0.96
N PRO A 30 17.54 20.21 0.20
CA PRO A 30 18.50 20.44 -0.88
C PRO A 30 17.85 21.20 -2.03
N GLN A 31 18.48 22.29 -2.45
CA GLN A 31 17.99 23.18 -3.51
C GLN A 31 16.56 23.71 -3.22
N PRO A 32 16.37 24.42 -2.10
CA PRO A 32 15.05 24.95 -1.77
C PRO A 32 14.71 26.11 -2.70
N VAL A 33 13.44 26.17 -3.09
CA VAL A 33 12.91 27.20 -3.98
C VAL A 33 11.73 27.83 -3.29
N TYR A 34 11.93 29.05 -2.83
CA TYR A 34 10.90 29.83 -2.18
C TYR A 34 10.94 31.26 -2.67
N LYS A 35 9.78 31.93 -2.63
CA LYS A 35 9.67 33.35 -2.95
C LYS A 35 8.60 34.00 -2.07
N LYS A 36 8.88 35.23 -1.64
CA LYS A 36 7.92 36.05 -0.89
C LYS A 36 7.10 36.89 -1.84
N PHE A 37 5.81 37.00 -1.56
CA PHE A 37 4.82 37.74 -2.31
C PHE A 37 3.98 38.62 -1.37
N SER A 38 3.41 39.68 -1.92
CA SER A 38 2.51 40.56 -1.16
C SER A 38 1.06 40.05 -1.21
N THR A 39 0.72 39.24 -2.22
CA THR A 39 -0.60 38.63 -2.41
C THR A 39 -0.51 37.11 -2.47
N ARG A 40 -1.61 36.43 -2.10
CA ARG A 40 -1.72 34.97 -2.16
C ARG A 40 -1.80 34.46 -3.60
N GLU A 41 -2.44 35.22 -4.48
CA GLU A 41 -2.63 34.87 -5.89
C GLU A 41 -1.28 34.76 -6.62
N GLU A 42 -0.39 35.74 -6.46
CA GLU A 42 0.97 35.69 -7.03
C GLU A 42 1.77 34.48 -6.51
N ALA A 43 1.59 34.15 -5.22
CA ALA A 43 2.21 33.00 -4.59
C ALA A 43 1.68 31.67 -5.17
N GLU A 44 0.38 31.59 -5.45
CA GLU A 44 -0.24 30.41 -6.04
C GLU A 44 0.19 30.18 -7.49
N GLU A 45 0.22 31.24 -8.30
CA GLU A 45 0.74 31.17 -9.68
C GLU A 45 2.20 30.69 -9.70
N TYR A 46 3.02 31.16 -8.75
CA TYR A 46 4.40 30.72 -8.62
C TYR A 46 4.53 29.21 -8.34
N LEU A 47 3.62 28.65 -7.53
CA LEU A 47 3.58 27.21 -7.24
C LEU A 47 3.03 26.42 -8.43
N SER A 48 1.96 26.92 -9.07
CA SER A 48 1.30 26.31 -10.22
C SER A 48 2.27 26.16 -11.40
N ALA A 49 3.03 27.20 -11.70
CA ALA A 49 4.06 27.20 -12.75
C ALA A 49 5.18 26.17 -12.52
N ARG A 50 5.36 25.68 -11.29
CA ARG A 50 6.44 24.76 -10.88
C ARG A 50 5.93 23.37 -10.52
N GLN A 51 4.67 23.03 -10.80
CA GLN A 51 4.15 21.70 -10.51
C GLN A 51 4.66 20.63 -11.48
N PRO A 52 5.00 19.42 -10.98
CA PRO A 52 5.30 18.29 -11.85
C PRO A 52 4.03 17.81 -12.57
N LYS A 53 4.12 17.64 -13.89
CA LYS A 53 2.95 17.32 -14.75
C LYS A 53 2.54 15.83 -14.78
N LYS A 54 3.34 14.88 -14.27
CA LYS A 54 2.96 13.45 -14.23
C LYS A 54 3.79 12.61 -13.24
N ILE A 55 3.25 12.31 -12.07
CA ILE A 55 3.95 11.47 -11.07
C ILE A 55 3.67 9.99 -11.37
N GLU A 56 4.62 9.28 -12.00
CA GLU A 56 4.58 7.81 -12.15
C GLU A 56 5.65 7.16 -11.27
N LEU A 57 5.20 6.44 -10.24
CA LEU A 57 6.05 5.64 -9.35
C LEU A 57 6.39 4.32 -10.04
N VAL A 58 7.61 4.22 -10.58
CA VAL A 58 8.14 2.96 -11.11
C VAL A 58 9.08 2.37 -10.07
N PHE A 59 8.92 1.09 -9.75
CA PHE A 59 9.83 0.35 -8.87
C PHE A 59 10.52 -0.75 -9.69
N PRO A 60 11.84 -0.68 -9.91
CA PRO A 60 12.60 -1.67 -10.65
C PRO A 60 12.90 -2.92 -9.81
N GLU A 61 13.13 -4.05 -10.49
CA GLU A 61 13.47 -5.31 -9.83
C GLU A 61 14.79 -5.23 -9.03
N PRO A 62 14.88 -5.92 -7.88
CA PRO A 62 15.93 -5.76 -6.86
C PRO A 62 17.34 -6.30 -7.25
N ASN A 63 17.61 -6.57 -8.53
CA ASN A 63 18.85 -7.19 -9.00
C ASN A 63 19.65 -6.29 -9.96
N ARG A 64 19.68 -4.98 -9.71
CA ARG A 64 20.38 -3.99 -10.54
C ARG A 64 21.56 -3.42 -9.75
N GLU A 65 22.68 -3.16 -10.44
CA GLU A 65 23.93 -2.67 -9.83
C GLU A 65 23.83 -1.24 -9.27
N LYS A 66 22.90 -0.43 -9.80
CA LYS A 66 22.76 0.99 -9.46
C LYS A 66 21.29 1.41 -9.48
N TYR A 67 20.91 2.24 -8.53
CA TYR A 67 19.59 2.84 -8.39
C TYR A 67 19.69 4.36 -8.45
N TYR A 68 18.69 4.99 -9.05
CA TYR A 68 18.62 6.43 -9.25
C TYR A 68 17.29 6.94 -8.69
N ALA A 69 17.33 7.59 -7.55
CA ALA A 69 16.14 8.22 -6.98
C ALA A 69 15.94 9.60 -7.62
N VAL A 70 14.77 9.85 -8.16
CA VAL A 70 14.34 11.16 -8.67
C VAL A 70 13.22 11.65 -7.76
N ALA A 71 13.55 12.56 -6.86
CA ALA A 71 12.58 13.19 -5.97
C ALA A 71 11.84 14.34 -6.65
N ARG A 72 12.46 15.00 -7.65
CA ARG A 72 11.86 16.08 -8.45
C ARG A 72 12.24 15.95 -9.92
N GLY A 73 11.23 15.94 -10.77
CA GLY A 73 11.33 15.78 -12.21
C GLY A 73 9.94 15.70 -12.84
N TYR A 74 9.86 15.56 -14.17
CA TYR A 74 8.61 15.23 -14.86
C TYR A 74 8.09 13.86 -14.46
N THR A 75 8.98 12.95 -14.07
CA THR A 75 8.66 11.64 -13.49
C THR A 75 9.52 11.46 -12.25
N VAL A 76 8.92 10.97 -11.17
CA VAL A 76 9.56 10.86 -9.85
C VAL A 76 9.40 9.45 -9.32
N GLY A 77 10.41 8.94 -8.63
CA GLY A 77 10.48 7.56 -8.19
C GLY A 77 11.92 7.06 -8.12
N VAL A 78 12.10 5.76 -7.99
CA VAL A 78 13.42 5.12 -8.03
C VAL A 78 13.56 4.36 -9.33
N PHE A 79 14.59 4.67 -10.10
CA PHE A 79 14.85 4.08 -11.41
C PHE A 79 16.15 3.29 -11.39
N ASP A 80 16.33 2.45 -12.39
CA ASP A 80 17.50 1.59 -12.54
C ASP A 80 18.35 1.96 -13.77
N LYS A 81 17.88 2.93 -14.56
CA LYS A 81 18.53 3.45 -15.76
C LYS A 81 18.67 4.97 -15.67
N TYR A 82 19.90 5.44 -15.80
CA TYR A 82 20.18 6.88 -15.80
C TYR A 82 19.63 7.59 -17.05
N GLU A 83 19.52 6.89 -18.18
CA GLU A 83 19.01 7.48 -19.43
C GLU A 83 17.54 7.90 -19.31
N ASP A 84 16.74 7.09 -18.61
CA ASP A 84 15.34 7.39 -18.35
C ASP A 84 15.22 8.56 -17.37
N VAL A 85 16.00 8.52 -16.28
CA VAL A 85 16.13 9.64 -15.34
C VAL A 85 16.49 10.93 -16.06
N LYS A 86 17.48 10.89 -16.96
CA LYS A 86 17.92 12.05 -17.74
C LYS A 86 16.76 12.63 -18.55
N LYS A 87 15.97 11.80 -19.23
CA LYS A 87 14.76 12.25 -19.96
C LYS A 87 13.70 12.85 -19.02
N TYR A 88 13.58 12.34 -17.80
CA TYR A 88 12.60 12.82 -16.82
C TYR A 88 13.00 14.14 -16.16
N ILE A 89 14.29 14.45 -16.12
CA ILE A 89 14.80 15.70 -15.55
C ILE A 89 15.14 16.76 -16.61
N ASP A 90 15.31 16.36 -17.87
CA ASP A 90 15.68 17.27 -18.95
C ASP A 90 14.61 18.35 -19.15
N GLY A 91 15.00 19.62 -19.02
CA GLY A 91 14.08 20.75 -19.07
C GLY A 91 13.25 20.99 -17.80
N TYR A 92 13.37 20.14 -16.77
CA TYR A 92 12.69 20.36 -15.49
C TYR A 92 13.41 21.46 -14.69
N PRO A 93 12.70 22.45 -14.12
CA PRO A 93 13.32 23.48 -13.32
C PRO A 93 13.83 22.91 -11.99
N GLN A 94 15.16 22.81 -11.85
CA GLN A 94 15.86 22.29 -10.65
C GLN A 94 15.48 20.84 -10.30
N PRO A 95 15.88 19.87 -11.14
CA PRO A 95 15.62 18.47 -10.86
C PRO A 95 16.45 17.98 -9.69
N LEU A 96 15.83 17.18 -8.83
CA LEU A 96 16.48 16.58 -7.67
C LEU A 96 16.57 15.07 -7.88
N HIS A 97 17.76 14.60 -8.23
CA HIS A 97 18.04 13.18 -8.41
C HIS A 97 19.37 12.80 -7.76
N LYS A 98 19.48 11.56 -7.29
CA LYS A 98 20.72 11.02 -6.71
C LYS A 98 20.87 9.54 -7.05
N LYS A 99 22.12 9.11 -7.24
CA LYS A 99 22.50 7.72 -7.48
C LYS A 99 22.84 7.01 -6.17
N PHE A 100 22.49 5.75 -6.08
CA PHE A 100 22.67 4.86 -4.93
C PHE A 100 23.06 3.47 -5.38
N ASP A 101 23.85 2.77 -4.58
CA ASP A 101 24.22 1.38 -4.83
C ASP A 101 23.19 0.40 -4.25
N SER A 102 22.22 0.88 -3.45
CA SER A 102 21.17 0.09 -2.82
C SER A 102 19.77 0.65 -3.08
N LEU A 103 18.82 -0.24 -3.42
CA LEU A 103 17.42 0.12 -3.62
C LEU A 103 16.81 0.74 -2.37
N HIS A 104 17.13 0.19 -1.20
CA HIS A 104 16.60 0.67 0.08
C HIS A 104 17.03 2.12 0.35
N GLU A 105 18.30 2.44 0.08
CA GLU A 105 18.83 3.79 0.26
C GLU A 105 18.19 4.77 -0.75
N ALA A 106 18.00 4.34 -1.99
CA ALA A 106 17.31 5.13 -3.01
C ALA A 106 15.85 5.42 -2.65
N VAL A 107 15.12 4.42 -2.15
CA VAL A 107 13.73 4.58 -1.68
C VAL A 107 13.67 5.47 -0.46
N ALA A 108 14.60 5.33 0.49
CA ALA A 108 14.69 6.19 1.67
C ALA A 108 14.94 7.65 1.29
N TYR A 109 15.87 7.89 0.36
CA TYR A 109 16.11 9.23 -0.18
C TYR A 109 14.88 9.80 -0.88
N PHE A 110 14.24 9.00 -1.75
CA PHE A 110 13.01 9.40 -2.41
C PHE A 110 11.94 9.80 -1.38
N ASN A 111 11.70 8.97 -0.36
CA ASN A 111 10.70 9.27 0.67
C ASN A 111 11.05 10.49 1.52
N LYS A 112 12.33 10.66 1.92
CA LYS A 112 12.80 11.83 2.68
C LYS A 112 12.45 13.13 1.96
N PHE A 113 12.72 13.20 0.66
CA PHE A 113 12.56 14.44 -0.12
C PHE A 113 11.20 14.58 -0.83
N PHE A 114 10.44 13.49 -0.97
CA PHE A 114 9.10 13.50 -1.59
C PHE A 114 7.96 13.66 -0.59
N HIS A 115 8.06 13.03 0.60
CA HIS A 115 7.00 13.04 1.62
C HIS A 115 7.21 14.04 2.76
N GLY A 116 8.35 14.74 2.80
CA GLY A 116 8.57 15.81 3.79
C GLY A 116 8.70 15.32 5.23
N THR A 117 9.24 14.12 5.46
CA THR A 117 9.42 13.59 6.82
C THR A 117 10.57 14.35 7.50
N MET A 118 10.24 15.32 8.36
CA MET A 118 11.21 15.93 9.28
C MET A 118 11.83 14.84 10.18
N GLU A 119 13.14 14.94 10.39
CA GLU A 119 13.98 14.00 11.16
C GLU A 119 13.51 13.76 12.60
N GLY A 120 13.88 12.66 13.27
CA GLY A 120 14.78 11.58 12.86
C GLY A 120 14.99 10.55 13.96
N ASN A 121 15.60 9.42 13.60
CA ASN A 121 16.69 8.77 14.33
C ASN A 121 17.20 7.60 13.48
N HIS A 122 18.50 7.35 13.51
CA HIS A 122 19.09 6.17 12.90
C HIS A 122 18.74 4.94 13.73
N GLY A 123 18.25 3.88 13.07
CA GLY A 123 18.17 2.53 13.64
C GLY A 123 17.11 2.35 14.72
N ASP A 124 15.91 1.96 14.31
CA ASP A 124 15.31 0.73 14.84
C ASP A 124 14.12 0.37 13.93
N GLN A 125 14.03 -0.90 13.57
CA GLN A 125 12.75 -1.47 13.18
C GLN A 125 11.73 -1.15 14.29
N GLU A 126 10.45 -1.05 13.95
CA GLU A 126 9.34 -0.89 14.91
C GLU A 126 8.91 0.57 15.19
N LYS A 127 8.06 1.09 14.30
CA LYS A 127 6.76 1.67 14.68
C LYS A 127 5.92 2.03 13.45
N LEU A 128 5.37 1.00 12.80
CA LEU A 128 4.06 1.12 12.15
C LEU A 128 3.01 0.50 13.08
N ARG A 129 2.83 1.14 14.23
CA ARG A 129 1.59 1.05 15.01
C ARG A 129 1.10 2.46 15.18
N ARG A 130 -0.10 2.70 14.66
CA ARG A 130 -1.06 3.78 14.97
C ARG A 130 -1.28 4.83 13.88
N SER A 131 -2.07 4.43 12.88
CA SER A 131 -3.18 5.24 12.37
C SER A 131 -4.11 4.33 11.57
N GLU A 132 -4.83 3.43 12.25
CA GLU A 132 -5.97 2.74 11.64
C GLU A 132 -7.16 3.69 11.63
N GLY A 133 -7.54 4.09 10.41
CA GLY A 133 -8.66 4.96 10.18
C GLY A 133 -8.82 5.25 8.69
N THR A 134 -9.52 4.34 7.99
CA THR A 134 -10.56 4.63 6.97
C THR A 134 -10.46 3.72 5.75
N SER A 135 -11.36 2.73 5.73
CA SER A 135 -12.36 2.51 4.66
C SER A 135 -11.99 2.98 3.25
N LYS A 136 -11.76 2.07 2.30
CA LYS A 136 -12.77 1.63 1.31
C LYS A 136 -12.16 0.80 0.19
N LYS A 137 -12.97 -0.16 -0.26
CA LYS A 137 -13.01 -0.83 -1.58
C LYS A 137 -11.84 -1.77 -1.88
N LYS A 138 -12.14 -3.07 -1.81
CA LYS A 138 -11.41 -4.07 -2.57
C LYS A 138 -12.40 -4.85 -3.42
N ASP A 139 -12.35 -4.51 -4.69
CA ASP A 139 -12.93 -5.19 -5.82
C ASP A 139 -12.48 -6.67 -5.83
N ASP A 140 -13.47 -7.55 -5.93
CA ASP A 140 -13.50 -8.87 -6.57
C ASP A 140 -12.14 -9.57 -6.81
N LYS A 141 -11.47 -10.00 -5.73
CA LYS A 141 -10.55 -11.15 -5.73
C LYS A 141 -10.75 -11.89 -4.43
N GLY A 142 -11.21 -13.15 -4.52
CA GLY A 142 -11.66 -13.99 -3.41
C GLY A 142 -10.88 -13.79 -2.11
N THR A 143 -11.59 -13.45 -1.05
CA THR A 143 -11.04 -13.26 0.29
C THR A 143 -10.47 -14.58 0.79
N VAL A 144 -9.16 -14.62 0.99
CA VAL A 144 -8.48 -15.78 1.60
C VAL A 144 -8.47 -15.59 3.11
N TYR A 145 -8.96 -16.60 3.83
CA TYR A 145 -9.01 -16.65 5.28
C TYR A 145 -7.92 -17.58 5.81
N TYR A 146 -7.19 -17.16 6.83
CA TYR A 146 -6.13 -17.91 7.48
C TYR A 146 -6.58 -18.27 8.90
N ALA A 147 -6.79 -19.54 9.16
CA ALA A 147 -7.19 -20.02 10.48
C ALA A 147 -6.00 -20.57 11.25
N VAL A 148 -5.87 -20.17 12.52
CA VAL A 148 -4.88 -20.67 13.46
C VAL A 148 -5.61 -21.51 14.51
N ALA A 149 -5.44 -22.83 14.44
CA ALA A 149 -5.96 -23.78 15.43
C ALA A 149 -5.03 -23.92 16.64
N ARG A 150 -3.74 -23.63 16.47
CA ARG A 150 -2.75 -23.68 17.54
C ARG A 150 -1.66 -22.65 17.30
N GLY A 151 -1.50 -21.71 18.21
CA GLY A 151 -0.56 -20.60 18.14
C GLY A 151 -0.65 -19.73 19.40
N HIS A 152 -0.03 -18.54 19.36
CA HIS A 152 -0.13 -17.53 20.41
C HIS A 152 -1.56 -17.01 20.57
N THR A 153 -2.27 -16.82 19.45
CA THR A 153 -3.71 -16.48 19.42
C THR A 153 -4.39 -17.38 18.38
N THR A 154 -5.45 -18.07 18.78
CA THR A 154 -6.28 -18.88 17.89
C THR A 154 -7.42 -18.06 17.33
N GLY A 155 -7.74 -18.25 16.05
CA GLY A 155 -8.76 -17.45 15.39
C GLY A 155 -8.62 -17.47 13.86
N VAL A 156 -9.53 -16.76 13.20
CA VAL A 156 -9.51 -16.54 11.75
C VAL A 156 -8.97 -15.15 11.46
N PHE A 157 -8.04 -15.08 10.52
CA PHE A 157 -7.39 -13.86 10.09
C PHE A 157 -7.57 -13.69 8.59
N THR A 158 -7.94 -12.51 8.14
CA THR A 158 -8.02 -12.17 6.71
C THR A 158 -6.66 -11.72 6.14
N SER A 159 -5.61 -11.73 6.97
CA SER A 159 -4.26 -11.33 6.60
C SER A 159 -3.22 -12.40 6.99
N TRP A 160 -2.30 -12.66 6.08
CA TRP A 160 -1.16 -13.57 6.30
C TRP A 160 -0.22 -13.06 7.40
N GLU A 161 -0.02 -11.74 7.49
CA GLU A 161 0.91 -11.16 8.46
C GLU A 161 0.47 -11.41 9.90
N GLU A 162 -0.83 -11.29 10.17
CA GLU A 162 -1.40 -11.56 11.49
C GLU A 162 -1.29 -13.06 11.81
N CYS A 163 -1.70 -13.93 10.89
CA CYS A 163 -1.56 -15.38 11.07
C CYS A 163 -0.10 -15.81 11.34
N LYS A 164 0.85 -15.24 10.59
CA LYS A 164 2.29 -15.51 10.76
C LYS A 164 2.77 -15.06 12.13
N LYS A 165 2.39 -13.87 12.58
CA LYS A 165 2.74 -13.36 13.92
C LYS A 165 2.23 -14.26 15.04
N GLN A 166 1.06 -14.87 14.88
CA GLN A 166 0.49 -15.77 15.88
C GLN A 166 1.08 -17.19 15.86
N THR A 167 1.82 -17.57 14.82
CA THR A 167 2.34 -18.94 14.65
C THR A 167 3.86 -19.02 14.75
N VAL A 168 4.58 -17.95 14.39
CA VAL A 168 6.04 -17.85 14.52
C VAL A 168 6.46 -17.94 15.98
N GLY A 169 7.42 -18.82 16.28
CA GLY A 169 7.95 -19.03 17.63
C GLY A 169 7.14 -19.98 18.51
N PHE A 170 5.96 -20.43 18.06
CA PHE A 170 5.12 -21.36 18.82
C PHE A 170 5.41 -22.83 18.47
N LYS A 171 5.86 -23.61 19.45
CA LYS A 171 6.21 -25.03 19.25
C LYS A 171 4.94 -25.86 18.99
N GLY A 172 4.79 -26.34 17.76
CA GLY A 172 3.64 -27.13 17.32
C GLY A 172 2.46 -26.28 16.83
N ALA A 173 2.72 -25.09 16.27
CA ALA A 173 1.70 -24.27 15.64
C ALA A 173 0.95 -25.03 14.53
N LYS A 174 -0.37 -24.86 14.47
CA LYS A 174 -1.24 -25.44 13.42
C LYS A 174 -2.08 -24.32 12.82
N PHE A 175 -1.85 -24.03 11.55
CA PHE A 175 -2.61 -23.06 10.77
C PHE A 175 -2.93 -23.59 9.37
N LYS A 176 -4.00 -23.09 8.74
CA LYS A 176 -4.36 -23.43 7.35
C LYS A 176 -5.07 -22.25 6.68
N LYS A 177 -4.92 -22.15 5.37
CA LYS A 177 -5.64 -21.19 4.52
C LYS A 177 -6.93 -21.82 3.97
N PHE A 178 -7.98 -21.03 3.91
CA PHE A 178 -9.30 -21.39 3.42
C PHE A 178 -9.85 -20.26 2.56
N ASP A 179 -10.61 -20.61 1.53
CA ASP A 179 -11.32 -19.65 0.69
C ASP A 179 -12.73 -19.33 1.23
N ASN A 180 -13.09 -19.89 2.39
CA ASN A 180 -14.37 -19.69 3.08
C ASN A 180 -14.12 -19.38 4.56
N GLU A 181 -14.78 -18.35 5.07
CA GLU A 181 -14.72 -17.90 6.47
C GLU A 181 -15.24 -18.98 7.43
N GLU A 182 -16.34 -19.66 7.10
CA GLU A 182 -16.92 -20.69 7.96
C GLU A 182 -15.96 -21.87 8.16
N ALA A 183 -15.30 -22.27 7.07
CA ALA A 183 -14.29 -23.33 7.09
C ALA A 183 -13.09 -22.95 7.98
N ALA A 184 -12.67 -21.69 7.90
CA ALA A 184 -11.60 -21.14 8.69
C ALA A 184 -11.98 -21.10 10.19
N THR A 185 -13.20 -20.66 10.51
CA THR A 185 -13.69 -20.59 11.90
C THR A 185 -13.72 -21.97 12.53
N MET A 186 -14.25 -22.96 11.83
CA MET A 186 -14.26 -24.35 12.30
C MET A 186 -12.86 -24.91 12.56
N PHE A 187 -11.88 -24.56 11.73
CA PHE A 187 -10.49 -24.95 11.97
C PHE A 187 -9.91 -24.27 13.22
N ALA A 188 -10.18 -22.98 13.41
CA ALA A 188 -9.74 -22.23 14.58
C ALA A 188 -10.37 -22.75 15.88
N GLU A 189 -11.62 -23.23 15.83
CA GLU A 189 -12.34 -23.89 16.94
C GLU A 189 -11.81 -25.28 17.28
N GLY A 190 -10.86 -25.83 16.50
CA GLY A 190 -10.23 -27.11 16.75
C GLY A 190 -10.90 -28.31 16.07
N LYS A 191 -11.83 -28.10 15.12
CA LYS A 191 -12.38 -29.19 14.31
C LYS A 191 -11.31 -29.76 13.38
N THR A 192 -11.43 -31.05 13.05
CA THR A 192 -10.46 -31.70 12.19
C THR A 192 -10.66 -31.31 10.73
N LEU A 193 -9.58 -31.41 9.94
CA LEU A 193 -9.58 -31.11 8.51
C LEU A 193 -10.65 -31.90 7.73
N LYS A 194 -10.95 -33.13 8.15
CA LYS A 194 -11.96 -33.99 7.52
C LYS A 194 -13.38 -33.46 7.74
N GLU A 195 -13.70 -33.01 8.95
CA GLU A 195 -15.02 -32.45 9.28
C GLU A 195 -15.27 -31.14 8.53
N ILE A 196 -14.23 -30.32 8.38
CA ILE A 196 -14.30 -29.05 7.64
C ILE A 196 -14.49 -29.30 6.14
N GLU A 197 -13.76 -30.27 5.56
CA GLU A 197 -13.92 -30.64 4.15
C GLU A 197 -15.29 -31.27 3.87
N GLU A 198 -15.90 -31.98 4.81
CA GLU A 198 -17.25 -32.53 4.69
C GLU A 198 -18.33 -31.43 4.76
N ALA A 199 -18.18 -30.47 5.68
CA ALA A 199 -19.07 -29.32 5.82
C ALA A 199 -19.03 -28.40 4.58
N VAL A 200 -17.82 -28.12 4.07
CA VAL A 200 -17.62 -27.24 2.90
C VAL A 200 -17.89 -27.98 1.59
N GLY A 201 -17.58 -29.28 1.52
CA GLY A 201 -17.82 -30.14 0.37
C GLY A 201 -19.31 -30.36 0.07
N SER A 202 -20.15 -30.33 1.10
CA SER A 202 -21.62 -30.36 0.95
C SER A 202 -22.16 -29.06 0.33
N GLN A 203 -21.52 -27.91 0.55
CA GLN A 203 -21.90 -26.65 -0.10
C GLN A 203 -21.40 -26.53 -1.54
N LYS A 204 -20.23 -27.09 -1.89
CA LYS A 204 -19.73 -27.09 -3.28
C LYS A 204 -20.54 -28.00 -4.22
N ARG A 205 -21.22 -29.04 -3.71
CA ARG A 205 -22.20 -29.82 -4.49
C ARG A 205 -23.56 -29.12 -4.66
N SER A 206 -23.86 -28.12 -3.83
CA SER A 206 -25.11 -27.37 -3.88
C SER A 206 -25.06 -26.22 -4.91
N ALA A 207 -23.86 -25.75 -5.29
CA ALA A 207 -23.69 -24.66 -6.25
C ALA A 207 -23.40 -25.12 -7.71
N ALA A 208 -23.37 -26.43 -7.98
CA ALA A 208 -23.20 -26.99 -9.33
C ALA A 208 -24.45 -27.76 -9.82
N SER A 209 -25.60 -27.57 -9.18
CA SER A 209 -26.87 -28.17 -9.63
C SER A 209 -28.05 -27.27 -9.27
N THR A 210 -28.17 -26.12 -9.92
CA THR A 210 -29.46 -25.42 -10.05
C THR A 210 -29.49 -24.45 -11.25
N SER A 211 -29.44 -25.04 -12.44
CA SER A 211 -30.01 -24.56 -13.71
C SER A 211 -29.86 -25.71 -14.71
N GLU A 212 -30.85 -26.36 -15.32
CA GLU A 212 -32.30 -26.17 -15.40
C GLU A 212 -32.87 -27.49 -16.02
N SER A 213 -34.08 -27.87 -15.63
CA SER A 213 -35.09 -28.58 -16.45
C SER A 213 -34.88 -30.05 -16.86
N ASN A 214 -35.73 -30.96 -16.36
CA ASN A 214 -36.85 -31.54 -17.13
C ASN A 214 -37.56 -32.69 -16.38
N ASP A 215 -38.87 -32.51 -16.22
CA ASP A 215 -39.98 -33.42 -16.57
C ASP A 215 -39.96 -34.93 -16.22
N ALA A 216 -41.16 -35.38 -15.83
CA ALA A 216 -41.67 -36.75 -15.85
C ALA A 216 -41.10 -37.80 -14.87
N THR A 217 -41.88 -38.10 -13.83
CA THR A 217 -41.99 -39.47 -13.29
C THR A 217 -43.36 -40.04 -13.63
N PRO A 218 -43.47 -41.09 -14.47
CA PRO A 218 -44.73 -41.79 -14.71
C PRO A 218 -44.90 -43.03 -13.81
N GLN A 219 -46.11 -43.10 -13.23
CA GLN A 219 -46.98 -44.27 -13.04
C GLN A 219 -46.55 -45.46 -12.16
N LYS A 220 -47.38 -45.80 -11.17
CA LYS A 220 -48.33 -46.93 -11.34
C LYS A 220 -49.41 -47.02 -10.24
N LYS A 221 -50.62 -47.25 -10.75
CA LYS A 221 -51.86 -47.67 -10.07
C LYS A 221 -51.66 -48.77 -9.02
N LYS A 222 -52.37 -48.65 -7.90
CA LYS A 222 -53.08 -49.78 -7.27
C LYS A 222 -54.52 -49.38 -6.93
N LYS A 223 -55.45 -50.13 -7.52
CA LYS A 223 -56.89 -50.28 -7.24
C LYS A 223 -57.20 -50.26 -5.72
N LYS A 224 -58.36 -49.70 -5.34
CA LYS A 224 -59.59 -50.44 -4.96
C LYS A 224 -60.39 -49.68 -3.89
N LYS A 225 -61.51 -49.06 -4.28
CA LYS A 225 -62.84 -49.40 -3.77
C LYS A 225 -63.88 -48.91 -4.78
#